data_AF-A0AAW2MM82-F1
#
_entry.id   AF-A0AAW2MM82-F1
#
_cell.length_a   1.000
_cell.length_b   1.000
_cell.length_c   1.000
_cell.angle_alpha   90.00
_cell.angle_beta   90.00
_cell.angle_gamma   90.00
#
_symmetry.space_group_name_H-M   'P 1'
#
loop_
_entity.id
_entity.type
_entity.pdbx_description
1 polymer ?
#
loop_
_entity_poly.entity_id
_entity_poly.type
_entity_poly.pdbx_seq_one_letter_code
_entity_poly.pdbx_strand_id
1 'polypeptide(L)'
;METMGTVTPISSVFPAEEAQKASRRVQDTIVERQQQLDQLKGFIDDNVPFGKAAFFPGRLIHTNEFMVLLGEAYYAERTAKQTVDILKRRGKALETKVESLKAIMQDLEAEASFFDATAQESADGLVEIREDYVEEASSRAETSG
;
A
#
# COMPACT_ATOMS: atom_id res chain seq x y z
N MET A 1 -63.44 -0.70 4.16
CA MET A 1 -63.05 0.40 5.08
C MET A 1 -61.60 0.71 4.71
N GLU A 2 -61.39 1.58 3.72
CA GLU A 2 -60.04 1.90 3.22
C GLU A 2 -59.55 3.18 3.90
N THR A 3 -58.58 3.07 4.79
CA THR A 3 -57.90 4.21 5.40
C THR A 3 -56.95 4.82 4.36
N MET A 4 -57.37 5.89 3.70
CA MET A 4 -56.47 6.70 2.88
C MET A 4 -55.39 7.31 3.76
N GLY A 5 -54.16 6.81 3.66
CA GLY A 5 -53.00 7.47 4.25
C GLY A 5 -52.75 8.79 3.53
N THR A 6 -52.75 9.90 4.26
CA THR A 6 -52.39 11.21 3.71
C THR A 6 -50.88 11.23 3.45
N VAL A 7 -50.48 11.02 2.19
CA VAL A 7 -49.08 11.13 1.77
C VAL A 7 -48.71 12.61 1.76
N THR A 8 -47.84 13.03 2.69
CA THR A 8 -47.31 14.39 2.67
C THR A 8 -46.34 14.50 1.48
N PRO A 9 -46.57 15.41 0.53
CA PRO A 9 -45.69 15.55 -0.61
C PRO A 9 -44.30 15.97 -0.15
N ILE A 10 -43.27 15.35 -0.74
CA ILE A 10 -41.86 15.54 -0.36
C ILE A 10 -41.41 17.02 -0.44
N SER A 11 -42.04 17.80 -1.33
CA SER A 11 -41.83 19.25 -1.47
C SER A 11 -42.32 20.08 -0.28
N SER A 12 -43.22 19.54 0.55
CA SER A 12 -43.69 20.15 1.79
C SER A 12 -42.71 19.92 2.95
N VAL A 13 -42.03 18.77 2.97
CA VAL A 13 -41.04 18.41 4.01
C VAL A 13 -39.68 19.05 3.72
N PHE A 14 -39.34 19.25 2.44
CA PHE A 14 -38.13 19.94 2.01
C PHE A 14 -38.47 21.00 0.96
N PRO A 15 -38.85 22.22 1.37
CA PRO A 15 -39.08 23.31 0.45
C PRO A 15 -37.83 23.59 -0.39
N ALA A 16 -37.98 23.69 -1.71
CA ALA A 16 -36.85 23.88 -2.63
C ALA A 16 -36.02 25.13 -2.31
N GLU A 17 -36.67 26.18 -1.80
CA GLU A 17 -36.01 27.41 -1.36
C GLU A 17 -35.13 27.18 -0.12
N GLU A 18 -35.58 26.38 0.84
CA GLU A 18 -34.79 26.03 2.03
C GLU A 18 -33.59 25.15 1.66
N ALA A 19 -33.78 24.19 0.75
CA ALA A 19 -32.70 23.36 0.23
C ALA A 19 -31.65 24.22 -0.53
N GLN A 20 -32.09 25.18 -1.34
CA GLN A 20 -31.21 26.13 -2.03
C GLN A 20 -30.47 27.04 -1.05
N LYS A 21 -31.15 27.53 -0.01
CA LYS A 21 -30.55 28.36 1.05
C LYS A 21 -29.51 27.57 1.85
N ALA A 22 -29.79 26.31 2.19
CA ALA A 22 -28.84 25.42 2.83
C ALA A 22 -27.63 25.15 1.94
N SER A 23 -27.84 24.88 0.65
CA SER A 23 -26.77 24.68 -0.33
C SER A 23 -25.87 25.91 -0.45
N ARG A 24 -26.45 27.13 -0.54
CA ARG A 24 -25.67 28.38 -0.56
C ARG A 24 -24.82 28.55 0.70
N ARG A 25 -25.38 28.34 1.88
CA ARG A 25 -24.61 28.40 3.15
C ARG A 25 -23.43 27.44 3.17
N VAL A 26 -23.64 26.22 2.67
CA VAL A 26 -22.56 25.22 2.56
C VAL A 26 -21.50 25.72 1.58
N GLN A 27 -21.90 26.24 0.42
CA GLN A 27 -20.98 26.78 -0.57
C GLN A 27 -20.17 27.97 -0.02
N ASP A 28 -20.82 28.90 0.68
CA ASP A 28 -20.16 30.04 1.31
C ASP A 28 -19.13 29.57 2.35
N THR A 29 -19.49 28.55 3.15
CA THR A 29 -18.57 27.94 4.12
C THR A 29 -17.38 27.29 3.41
N ILE A 30 -17.59 26.59 2.30
CA ILE A 30 -16.52 25.98 1.51
C ILE A 30 -15.55 27.05 0.99
N VAL A 31 -16.07 28.17 0.48
CA VAL A 31 -15.24 29.29 -0.01
C VAL A 31 -14.40 29.88 1.13
N GLU A 32 -14.99 30.10 2.30
CA GLU A 32 -14.26 30.58 3.48
C GLU A 32 -13.15 29.61 3.90
N ARG A 33 -13.43 28.30 3.95
CA ARG A 33 -12.43 27.29 4.29
C ARG A 33 -11.32 27.22 3.24
N GLN A 34 -11.66 27.39 1.96
CA GLN A 34 -10.66 27.44 0.89
C GLN A 34 -9.70 28.62 1.10
N GLN A 35 -10.22 29.80 1.46
CA GLN A 35 -9.38 30.96 1.75
C GLN A 35 -8.45 30.72 2.95
N GLN A 36 -8.94 30.07 4.01
CA GLN A 36 -8.12 29.69 5.17
C GLN A 36 -7.00 28.71 4.78
N LEU A 37 -7.31 27.74 3.89
CA LEU A 37 -6.30 26.81 3.37
C LEU A 37 -5.24 27.52 2.53
N ASP A 38 -5.64 28.48 1.70
CA ASP A 38 -4.70 29.23 0.88
C ASP A 38 -3.80 30.13 1.73
N GLN A 39 -4.34 30.74 2.79
CA GLN A 39 -3.54 31.47 3.78
C GLN A 39 -2.53 30.55 4.48
N LEU A 40 -2.96 29.33 4.87
CA LEU A 40 -2.07 28.36 5.51
C LEU A 40 -0.96 27.89 4.58
N LYS A 41 -1.27 27.66 3.29
CA LYS A 41 -0.26 27.32 2.28
C LYS A 41 0.77 28.44 2.12
N GLY A 42 0.31 29.68 2.01
CA GLY A 42 1.21 30.84 1.94
C GLY A 42 2.11 30.95 3.17
N PHE A 43 1.57 30.70 4.37
CA PHE A 43 2.39 30.66 5.59
C PHE A 43 3.49 29.59 5.50
N ILE A 44 3.19 28.38 5.03
CA ILE A 44 4.18 27.30 4.91
C ILE A 44 5.25 27.62 3.87
N ASP A 45 4.87 28.25 2.75
CA ASP A 45 5.83 28.61 1.70
C ASP A 45 6.86 29.66 2.18
N ASP A 46 6.42 30.57 3.06
CA ASP A 46 7.25 31.65 3.61
C ASP A 46 7.97 31.29 4.92
N ASN A 47 7.67 30.12 5.53
CA ASN A 47 8.18 29.78 6.86
C ASN A 47 8.79 28.37 6.90
N VAL A 48 10.04 28.30 7.37
CA VAL A 48 10.76 27.05 7.58
C VAL A 48 10.57 26.57 9.02
N PRO A 49 10.11 25.33 9.24
CA PRO A 49 9.94 24.80 10.59
C PRO A 49 11.29 24.64 11.31
N PHE A 50 11.34 25.04 12.57
CA PHE A 50 12.49 24.90 13.45
C PHE A 50 12.09 24.15 14.73
N GLY A 51 12.24 22.83 14.69
CA GLY A 51 11.79 21.96 15.79
C GLY A 51 10.27 21.78 15.80
N LYS A 52 9.69 21.52 16.98
CA LYS A 52 8.28 21.11 17.11
C LYS A 52 7.28 22.26 17.16
N ALA A 53 7.70 23.47 17.51
CA ALA A 53 6.79 24.57 17.86
C ALA A 53 7.26 25.96 17.39
N ALA A 54 8.29 26.04 16.55
CA ALA A 54 8.83 27.31 16.07
C ALA A 54 9.04 27.30 14.55
N PHE A 55 9.05 28.49 13.97
CA PHE A 55 9.24 28.74 12.54
C PHE A 55 10.15 29.95 12.34
N PHE A 56 10.98 29.89 11.31
CA PHE A 56 11.74 31.04 10.82
C PHE A 56 11.22 31.49 9.46
N PRO A 57 11.11 32.81 9.20
CA PRO A 57 10.79 33.28 7.86
C PRO A 57 11.92 32.90 6.90
N GLY A 58 11.56 32.36 5.74
CA GLY A 58 12.49 31.88 4.74
C GLY A 58 11.89 31.96 3.34
N ARG A 59 12.73 31.78 2.32
CA ARG A 59 12.28 31.69 0.93
C ARG A 59 13.06 30.60 0.22
N LEU A 60 12.40 29.93 -0.72
CA LEU A 60 13.06 28.95 -1.57
C LEU A 60 13.99 29.65 -2.57
N ILE A 61 15.22 29.15 -2.66
CA ILE A 61 16.22 29.51 -3.67
C ILE A 61 16.76 28.22 -4.29
N HIS A 62 17.30 28.28 -5.51
CA HIS A 62 17.84 27.11 -6.21
C HIS A 62 16.85 25.93 -6.32
N THR A 63 15.59 26.22 -6.69
CA THR A 63 14.48 25.24 -6.71
C THR A 63 14.67 24.05 -7.66
N ASN A 64 15.65 24.12 -8.55
CA ASN A 64 15.99 23.06 -9.50
C ASN A 64 17.15 22.16 -9.02
N GLU A 65 17.67 22.38 -7.81
CA GLU A 65 18.81 21.66 -7.24
C GLU A 65 18.43 21.08 -5.87
N PHE A 66 18.87 19.86 -5.60
CA PHE A 66 18.55 19.13 -4.38
C PHE A 66 19.83 18.51 -3.80
N MET A 67 19.98 18.59 -2.48
CA MET A 67 21.03 17.88 -1.77
C MET A 67 20.61 16.43 -1.55
N VAL A 68 21.26 15.50 -2.25
CA VAL A 68 20.92 14.07 -2.23
C VAL A 68 21.94 13.28 -1.43
N LEU A 69 21.48 12.48 -0.46
CA LEU A 69 22.31 11.49 0.23
C LEU A 69 22.62 10.33 -0.71
N LEU A 70 23.89 10.13 -1.06
CA LEU A 70 24.36 9.04 -1.93
C LEU A 70 24.64 7.75 -1.15
N GLY A 71 25.04 7.87 0.12
CA GLY A 71 25.36 6.78 1.05
C GLY A 71 26.35 7.26 2.11
N GLU A 72 26.41 6.62 3.29
CA GLU A 72 27.44 6.88 4.32
C GLU A 72 27.67 8.38 4.64
N ALA A 73 26.58 9.15 4.78
CA ALA A 73 26.62 10.60 4.99
C ALA A 73 27.31 11.43 3.88
N TYR A 74 27.56 10.86 2.70
CA TYR A 74 27.98 11.61 1.51
C TYR A 74 26.78 12.25 0.83
N TYR A 75 26.77 13.58 0.83
CA TYR A 75 25.75 14.39 0.15
C TYR A 75 26.32 15.03 -1.10
N ALA A 76 25.49 15.15 -2.13
CA ALA A 76 25.84 15.87 -3.35
C ALA A 76 24.65 16.70 -3.84
N GLU A 77 24.90 17.93 -4.25
CA GLU A 77 23.92 18.73 -4.99
C GLU A 77 23.72 18.14 -6.37
N ARG A 78 22.48 17.78 -6.70
CA ARG A 78 22.04 17.21 -7.98
C ARG A 78 20.92 18.05 -8.55
N THR A 79 20.79 18.07 -9.87
CA THR A 79 19.64 18.71 -10.50
C THR A 79 18.35 17.95 -10.17
N ALA A 80 17.20 18.61 -10.28
CA ALA A 80 15.88 18.03 -10.08
C ALA A 80 15.69 16.75 -10.91
N LYS A 81 16.09 16.80 -12.18
CA LYS A 81 16.01 15.66 -13.10
C LYS A 81 16.85 14.49 -12.63
N GLN A 82 18.11 14.73 -12.27
CA GLN A 82 19.01 13.69 -11.76
C GLN A 82 18.50 13.10 -10.45
N THR A 83 17.95 13.93 -9.57
CA THR A 83 17.36 13.50 -8.29
C THR A 83 16.20 12.55 -8.51
N VAL A 84 15.30 12.87 -9.45
CA VAL A 84 14.19 12.00 -9.83
C VAL A 84 14.71 10.65 -10.35
N ASP A 85 15.75 10.65 -11.19
CA ASP A 85 16.31 9.41 -11.73
C ASP A 85 16.97 8.53 -10.64
N ILE A 86 17.64 9.16 -9.67
CA ILE A 86 18.20 8.47 -8.49
C ILE A 86 17.07 7.83 -7.67
N LEU A 87 16.01 8.60 -7.37
CA LEU A 87 14.88 8.12 -6.59
C LEU A 87 14.14 6.98 -7.29
N LYS A 88 13.91 7.08 -8.61
CA LYS A 88 13.29 6.01 -9.40
C LYS A 88 14.08 4.70 -9.32
N ARG A 89 15.40 4.77 -9.50
CA ARG A 89 16.28 3.60 -9.39
C ARG A 89 16.22 2.98 -7.99
N ARG A 90 16.23 3.81 -6.94
CA ARG A 90 16.11 3.35 -5.54
C ARG A 90 14.76 2.70 -5.27
N GLY A 91 13.68 3.29 -5.77
CA GLY A 91 12.33 2.74 -5.69
C GLY A 91 12.26 1.35 -6.30
N LYS A 92 12.76 1.18 -7.53
CA LYS A 92 12.80 -0.13 -8.20
C LYS A 92 13.59 -1.18 -7.40
N ALA A 93 14.74 -0.80 -6.83
CA ALA A 93 15.55 -1.70 -6.02
C ALA A 93 14.83 -2.13 -4.72
N LEU A 94 14.05 -1.23 -4.11
CA LEU A 94 13.23 -1.57 -2.95
C LEU A 94 12.05 -2.46 -3.33
N GLU A 95 11.38 -2.18 -4.45
CA GLU A 95 10.27 -2.98 -4.97
C GLU A 95 10.68 -4.43 -5.23
N THR A 96 11.84 -4.65 -5.87
CA THR A 96 12.40 -6.00 -6.04
C THR A 96 12.66 -6.70 -4.71
N LYS A 97 13.16 -5.98 -3.70
CA LYS A 97 13.38 -6.55 -2.36
C LYS A 97 12.07 -6.92 -1.67
N VAL A 98 11.07 -6.06 -1.74
CA VAL A 98 9.73 -6.33 -1.18
C VAL A 98 9.12 -7.56 -1.83
N GLU A 99 9.20 -7.68 -3.15
CA GLU A 99 8.66 -8.83 -3.87
C GLU A 99 9.38 -10.13 -3.45
N SER A 100 10.71 -10.11 -3.33
CA SER A 100 11.47 -11.27 -2.86
C SER A 100 11.09 -11.69 -1.43
N LEU A 101 10.87 -10.73 -0.53
CA LEU A 101 10.43 -11.01 0.84
C LEU A 101 9.02 -11.58 0.87
N LYS A 102 8.13 -11.08 0.01
CA LYS A 102 6.77 -11.59 -0.10
C LYS A 102 6.75 -13.04 -0.59
N ALA A 103 7.58 -13.39 -1.56
CA ALA A 103 7.72 -14.77 -2.02
C ALA A 103 8.21 -15.69 -0.89
N ILE A 104 9.24 -15.26 -0.13
CA ILE A 104 9.74 -16.02 1.03
C ILE A 104 8.64 -16.22 2.07
N MET A 105 7.83 -15.21 2.36
CA MET A 105 6.72 -15.32 3.31
C MET A 105 5.67 -16.34 2.84
N GLN A 106 5.33 -16.34 1.55
CA GLN A 106 4.36 -17.29 0.98
C GLN A 106 4.88 -18.72 1.04
N ASP A 107 6.15 -18.94 0.71
CA ASP A 107 6.77 -20.27 0.79
C ASP A 107 6.78 -20.79 2.23
N LEU A 108 7.14 -19.94 3.21
CA LEU A 108 7.12 -20.30 4.63
C LEU A 108 5.72 -20.58 5.16
N GLU A 109 4.70 -19.85 4.70
CA GLU A 109 3.30 -20.10 5.08
C GLU A 109 2.78 -21.43 4.50
N ALA A 110 3.16 -21.74 3.26
CA ALA A 110 2.86 -23.03 2.65
C ALA A 110 3.57 -24.19 3.38
N GLU A 111 4.83 -24.01 3.76
CA GLU A 111 5.58 -24.99 4.55
C GLU A 111 4.92 -25.23 5.92
N ALA A 112 4.59 -24.15 6.65
CA ALA A 112 3.95 -24.26 7.96
C ALA A 112 2.58 -24.98 7.90
N SER A 113 1.74 -24.60 6.93
CA SER A 113 0.43 -25.23 6.75
C SER A 113 0.51 -26.70 6.33
N PHE A 114 1.52 -27.07 5.53
CA PHE A 114 1.78 -28.46 5.18
C PHE A 114 2.17 -29.30 6.40
N PHE A 115 3.04 -28.77 7.27
CA PHE A 115 3.41 -29.45 8.51
C PHE A 115 2.23 -29.60 9.47
N ASP A 116 1.39 -28.58 9.62
CA ASP A 116 0.19 -28.64 10.46
C ASP A 116 -0.80 -29.72 9.97
N ALA A 117 -1.03 -29.79 8.65
CA ALA A 117 -1.90 -30.82 8.06
C ALA A 117 -1.32 -32.24 8.28
N THR A 118 -0.02 -32.42 8.04
CA THR A 118 0.65 -33.72 8.24
C THR A 118 0.61 -34.17 9.71
N ALA A 119 0.78 -33.23 10.65
CA ALA A 119 0.69 -33.51 12.09
C ALA A 119 -0.74 -33.91 12.50
N GLN A 120 -1.77 -33.28 11.92
CA GLN A 120 -3.17 -33.66 12.14
C GLN A 120 -3.48 -35.06 11.58
N GLU A 121 -3.04 -35.38 10.37
CA GLU A 121 -3.24 -36.71 9.77
C GLU A 121 -2.51 -37.81 10.57
N SER A 122 -1.31 -37.51 11.08
CA SER A 122 -0.55 -38.44 11.92
C SER A 122 -1.24 -38.74 13.25
N ALA A 123 -2.05 -37.82 13.78
CA ALA A 123 -2.83 -38.05 14.99
C ALA A 123 -3.96 -39.07 14.79
N ASP A 124 -4.45 -39.24 13.55
CA ASP A 124 -5.45 -40.24 13.17
C ASP A 124 -4.85 -41.65 12.94
N GLY A 125 -3.52 -41.77 13.01
CA GLY A 125 -2.78 -43.03 12.95
C GLY A 125 -2.07 -43.26 11.61
N LEU A 126 -0.79 -43.64 11.67
CA LEU A 126 0.05 -43.88 10.50
C LEU A 126 0.04 -45.37 10.11
N VAL A 127 -0.02 -45.67 8.81
CA VAL A 127 0.15 -47.03 8.25
C VAL A 127 1.41 -47.06 7.40
N GLU A 128 2.34 -47.97 7.71
CA GLU A 128 3.59 -48.13 6.96
C GLU A 128 3.34 -48.85 5.63
N ILE A 129 3.60 -48.16 4.52
CA ILE A 129 3.54 -48.77 3.18
C ILE A 129 4.91 -49.37 2.87
N ARG A 130 4.99 -50.70 2.81
CA ARG A 130 6.16 -51.44 2.36
C ARG A 130 5.86 -52.15 1.04
N GLU A 131 6.80 -52.07 0.10
CA GLU A 131 6.78 -52.86 -1.12
C GLU A 131 7.90 -53.90 -1.02
N ASP A 132 7.57 -55.16 -1.30
CA ASP A 132 8.57 -56.23 -1.30
C ASP A 132 9.49 -56.05 -2.51
N TYR A 133 10.79 -55.92 -2.27
CA TYR A 133 11.79 -55.79 -3.32
C TYR A 133 11.89 -57.12 -4.10
N VAL A 134 11.54 -57.08 -5.39
CA VAL A 134 11.71 -58.20 -6.31
C VAL A 134 13.00 -57.99 -7.11
N GLU A 135 14.01 -58.84 -6.89
CA GLU A 135 15.21 -58.86 -7.76
C GLU A 135 14.80 -59.19 -9.20
N GLU A 136 14.97 -58.26 -10.13
CA GLU A 136 14.86 -58.57 -11.55
C GLU A 136 16.03 -59.46 -11.97
N ALA A 137 15.76 -60.75 -12.20
CA ALA A 137 16.72 -61.66 -12.78
C ALA A 137 17.12 -61.16 -14.17
N SER A 138 18.33 -60.61 -14.28
CA SER A 138 18.94 -60.21 -15.54
C SER A 138 19.01 -61.44 -16.46
N SER A 139 18.09 -61.56 -17.42
CA SER A 139 18.09 -62.60 -18.42
C SER A 139 19.18 -62.32 -19.46
N ARG A 140 20.44 -62.44 -19.07
CA ARG A 140 21.55 -62.58 -20.01
C ARG A 140 21.74 -64.07 -20.28
N ALA A 141 20.83 -64.62 -21.09
CA ALA A 141 21.03 -65.94 -21.67
C ALA A 141 22.21 -65.83 -22.65
N GLU A 142 23.35 -66.34 -22.22
CA GLU A 142 24.49 -66.63 -23.08
C GLU A 142 24.06 -67.74 -24.05
N THR A 143 23.75 -67.38 -25.28
CA THR A 143 23.74 -68.33 -26.40
C THR A 143 25.18 -68.55 -26.85
N SER A 144 25.79 -69.63 -26.36
CA SER A 144 27.08 -70.12 -26.85
C SER A 144 27.07 -71.65 -26.94
N GLY A 145 27.35 -72.16 -28.15
CA GLY A 145 27.73 -73.56 -28.39
C GLY A 145 26.73 -74.36 -29.21
#